data_AF-A0A5C6C3I7-F1
#
_entry.id   AF-A0A5C6C3I7-F1
#
_cell.length_a   1.000
_cell.length_b   1.000
_cell.length_c   1.000
_cell.angle_alpha   90.00
_cell.angle_beta   90.00
_cell.angle_gamma   90.00
#
_symmetry.space_group_name_H-M   'P 1'
#
loop_
_entity.id
_entity.type
_entity.pdbx_description
1 polymer ?
#
loop_
_entity_poly.entity_id
_entity_poly.type
_entity_poly.pdbx_seq_one_letter_code
_entity_poly.pdbx_strand_id
1 'polypeptide(L)'
;MVFDLDQTLFDRQLAFDRWTDSLNVSHRDRTRLRTLDQNGSGDRLELFAEYGSMKGETIDQRGFVRALVQFIELHRGLVASLQRLRERFHLAVLTNGGTETQHAKLRFLALDQVFSADRIFVSQQIGFSKPDRRAFDRVAAALDTPAHQCLYFGDRVDTDITAARKAGWMACHVRCPADLIVQVNSLGPNFDGVDPIKDSNAEGSLSRSTEGVAHPC
;
A
#
# COMPACT_ATOMS: atom_id res chain seq x y z
N MET A 1 -13.10 -1.10 4.82
CA MET A 1 -12.00 -0.45 4.06
C MET A 1 -10.68 -0.96 4.59
N VAL A 2 -9.78 -1.36 3.69
CA VAL A 2 -8.50 -1.95 4.01
C VAL A 2 -7.40 -1.16 3.30
N PHE A 3 -6.32 -0.86 4.01
CA PHE A 3 -5.23 -0.03 3.50
C PHE A 3 -3.94 -0.84 3.48
N ASP A 4 -3.14 -0.71 2.41
CA ASP A 4 -1.72 -1.00 2.51
C ASP A 4 -1.02 0.00 3.43
N LEU A 5 0.18 -0.35 3.89
CA LEU A 5 0.95 0.47 4.82
C LEU A 5 2.03 1.30 4.10
N ASP A 6 3.03 0.62 3.54
CA ASP A 6 4.19 1.25 2.91
C ASP A 6 3.79 1.92 1.59
N GLN A 7 4.27 3.14 1.30
CA GLN A 7 3.84 3.97 0.15
C GLN A 7 2.36 4.32 0.04
N THR A 8 1.53 3.88 0.99
CA THR A 8 0.10 4.16 0.99
C THR A 8 -0.28 5.06 2.17
N LEU A 9 -0.09 4.61 3.40
CA LEU A 9 -0.37 5.42 4.60
C LEU A 9 0.76 6.41 4.91
N PHE A 10 1.98 6.12 4.47
CA PHE A 10 3.12 7.03 4.58
C PHE A 10 4.10 6.81 3.42
N ASP A 11 5.00 7.78 3.19
CA ASP A 11 6.01 7.71 2.14
C ASP A 11 7.27 7.00 2.66
N ARG A 12 7.32 5.68 2.44
CA ARG A 12 8.45 4.83 2.76
C ARG A 12 9.69 5.17 1.94
N GLN A 13 9.53 5.54 0.67
CA GLN A 13 10.68 5.88 -0.17
C GLN A 13 11.35 7.17 0.33
N LEU A 14 10.57 8.18 0.70
CA LEU A 14 11.08 9.40 1.30
C LEU A 14 11.77 9.13 2.65
N ALA A 15 11.19 8.26 3.49
CA ALA A 15 11.82 7.86 4.75
C ALA A 15 13.16 7.15 4.51
N PHE A 16 13.24 6.27 3.52
CA PHE A 16 14.47 5.60 3.14
C PHE A 16 15.52 6.59 2.61
N ASP A 17 15.12 7.51 1.73
CA ASP A 17 16.01 8.54 1.19
C ASP A 17 16.60 9.38 2.33
N ARG A 18 15.76 9.87 3.26
CA ARG A 18 16.21 10.64 4.44
C ARG A 18 17.14 9.84 5.36
N TRP A 19 16.85 8.54 5.56
CA TRP A 19 17.76 7.68 6.30
C TRP A 19 19.12 7.59 5.61
N THR A 20 19.17 7.33 4.30
CA THR A 20 20.44 7.25 3.57
C THR A 20 21.19 8.58 3.51
N ASP A 21 20.49 9.71 3.51
CA ASP A 21 21.08 11.04 3.64
C ASP A 21 21.80 11.22 4.98
N SER A 22 21.23 10.68 6.06
CA SER A 22 21.83 10.73 7.40
C SER A 22 23.11 9.88 7.54
N LEU A 23 23.35 8.94 6.62
CA LEU A 23 24.53 8.07 6.66
C LEU A 23 25.83 8.79 6.26
N ASN A 24 25.74 10.00 5.71
CA ASN A 24 26.88 10.79 5.22
C ASN A 24 27.75 10.02 4.21
N VAL A 25 27.10 9.30 3.29
CA VAL A 25 27.73 8.55 2.18
C VAL A 25 27.58 9.31 0.86
N SER A 26 28.33 8.91 -0.18
CA SER A 26 28.30 9.61 -1.46
C SER A 26 26.92 9.53 -2.13
N HIS A 27 26.62 10.44 -3.07
CA HIS A 27 25.37 10.35 -3.85
C HIS A 27 25.25 9.02 -4.60
N ARG A 28 26.37 8.53 -5.17
CA ARG A 28 26.44 7.23 -5.85
C ARG A 28 26.03 6.09 -4.93
N ASP A 29 26.52 6.11 -3.69
CA ASP A 29 26.22 5.09 -2.68
C ASP A 29 24.73 5.13 -2.29
N ARG A 30 24.17 6.33 -2.08
CA ARG A 30 22.73 6.49 -1.83
C ARG A 30 21.89 5.95 -2.98
N THR A 31 22.24 6.26 -4.22
CA THR A 31 21.56 5.71 -5.40
C THR A 31 21.64 4.19 -5.43
N ARG A 32 22.81 3.61 -5.12
CA ARG A 32 23.01 2.16 -5.05
C ARG A 32 22.14 1.50 -3.97
N LEU A 33 22.13 2.05 -2.76
CA LEU A 33 21.27 1.58 -1.66
C LEU A 33 19.78 1.66 -2.04
N ARG A 34 19.36 2.74 -2.68
CA ARG A 34 17.98 2.89 -3.16
C ARG A 34 17.61 1.85 -4.22
N THR A 35 18.49 1.57 -5.16
CA THR A 35 18.30 0.52 -6.16
C THR A 35 18.17 -0.85 -5.51
N LEU A 36 18.98 -1.15 -4.50
CA LEU A 36 18.92 -2.42 -3.77
C LEU A 36 17.67 -2.53 -2.90
N ASP A 37 17.22 -1.44 -2.28
CA ASP A 37 16.02 -1.46 -1.44
C ASP A 37 14.73 -1.71 -2.24
N GLN A 38 14.69 -1.27 -3.51
CA GLN A 38 13.54 -1.33 -4.41
C GLN A 38 12.24 -0.95 -3.70
N ASN A 39 12.28 0.17 -2.99
CA ASN A 39 11.17 0.69 -2.21
C ASN A 39 10.50 -0.38 -1.33
N GLY A 40 11.29 -1.15 -0.59
CA GLY A 40 10.75 -2.17 0.32
C GLY A 40 10.80 -3.60 -0.20
N SER A 41 10.90 -3.78 -1.51
CA SER A 41 10.75 -5.10 -2.15
C SER A 41 12.06 -5.80 -2.52
N GLY A 42 13.20 -5.12 -2.39
CA GLY A 42 14.50 -5.68 -2.76
C GLY A 42 15.11 -6.61 -1.71
N ASP A 43 16.19 -7.28 -2.09
CA ASP A 43 16.88 -8.25 -1.23
C ASP A 43 17.59 -7.54 -0.07
N ARG A 44 17.22 -7.93 1.16
CA ARG A 44 17.78 -7.35 2.39
C ARG A 44 19.21 -7.77 2.63
N LEU A 45 19.61 -8.97 2.22
CA LEU A 45 20.98 -9.44 2.38
C LEU A 45 21.94 -8.62 1.51
N GLU A 46 21.57 -8.38 0.25
CA GLU A 46 22.36 -7.53 -0.63
C GLU A 46 22.42 -6.08 -0.13
N LEU A 47 21.28 -5.52 0.30
CA LEU A 47 21.24 -4.17 0.86
C LEU A 47 22.16 -4.02 2.07
N PHE A 48 22.14 -4.97 3.01
CA PHE A 48 22.95 -4.91 4.23
C PHE A 48 24.43 -5.16 3.97
N ALA A 49 24.77 -6.03 3.01
CA ALA A 49 26.15 -6.23 2.56
C ALA A 49 26.72 -4.96 1.92
N GLU A 50 25.93 -4.28 1.09
CA GLU A 50 26.31 -3.00 0.48
C GLU A 50 26.49 -1.92 1.55
N TYR A 51 25.54 -1.79 2.49
CA TYR A 51 25.67 -0.90 3.65
C TYR A 51 26.98 -1.14 4.41
N GLY A 52 27.29 -2.40 4.71
CA GLY A 52 28.50 -2.76 5.47
C GLY A 52 29.78 -2.42 4.73
N SER A 53 29.81 -2.62 3.42
CA SER A 53 30.94 -2.24 2.57
C SER A 53 31.18 -0.73 2.57
N MET A 54 30.13 0.07 2.68
CA MET A 54 30.20 1.55 2.69
C MET A 54 30.53 2.13 4.06
N LYS A 55 29.92 1.58 5.12
CA LYS A 55 29.99 2.15 6.49
C LYS A 55 31.06 1.52 7.36
N GLY A 56 31.60 0.36 6.97
CA GLY A 56 32.54 -0.39 7.79
C GLY A 56 31.91 -1.04 9.03
N GLU A 57 30.58 -1.10 9.08
CA GLU A 57 29.81 -1.69 10.18
C GLU A 57 28.63 -2.49 9.62
N THR A 58 28.24 -3.57 10.30
CA THR A 58 27.12 -4.40 9.86
C THR A 58 25.80 -3.87 10.39
N ILE A 59 24.74 -3.97 9.59
CA ILE A 59 23.37 -3.75 10.01
C ILE A 59 22.54 -5.01 9.77
N ASP A 60 21.68 -5.36 10.73
CA ASP A 60 20.72 -6.44 10.61
C ASP A 60 19.31 -5.88 10.37
N GLN A 61 18.33 -6.77 10.15
CA GLN A 61 16.95 -6.36 9.90
C GLN A 61 16.39 -5.50 11.05
N ARG A 62 16.71 -5.82 12.31
CA ARG A 62 16.22 -5.08 13.47
C ARG A 62 16.85 -3.69 13.57
N GLY A 63 18.16 -3.58 13.34
CA GLY A 63 18.90 -2.33 13.26
C GLY A 63 18.39 -1.44 12.15
N PHE A 64 18.18 -2.00 10.96
CA PHE A 64 17.62 -1.29 9.81
C PHE A 64 16.23 -0.75 10.12
N VAL A 65 15.33 -1.56 10.69
CA VAL A 65 13.99 -1.10 11.08
C VAL A 65 14.06 0.01 12.12
N ARG A 66 14.88 -0.14 13.17
CA ARG A 66 15.06 0.92 14.20
C ARG A 66 15.58 2.23 13.63
N ALA A 67 16.42 2.17 12.60
CA ALA A 67 16.93 3.37 11.92
C ALA A 67 15.84 3.97 11.02
N LEU A 68 15.21 3.17 10.16
CA LEU A 68 14.21 3.62 9.19
C LEU A 68 12.99 4.27 9.85
N VAL A 69 12.48 3.69 10.94
CA VAL A 69 11.30 4.25 11.62
C VAL A 69 11.53 5.66 12.16
N GLN A 70 12.77 6.13 12.34
CA GLN A 70 13.01 7.51 12.77
C GLN A 70 12.69 8.55 11.68
N PHE A 71 12.51 8.10 10.43
CA PHE A 71 12.30 8.96 9.27
C PHE A 71 10.91 8.80 8.63
N ILE A 72 10.04 7.95 9.18
CA ILE A 72 8.67 7.78 8.69
C ILE A 72 7.76 8.84 9.29
N GLU A 73 6.88 9.40 8.45
CA GLU A 73 5.95 10.46 8.85
C GLU A 73 4.62 10.28 8.13
N LEU A 74 3.50 10.49 8.84
CA LEU A 74 2.18 10.56 8.22
C LEU A 74 2.01 11.91 7.51
N HIS A 75 1.34 11.90 6.37
CA HIS A 75 0.92 13.15 5.75
C HIS A 75 -0.05 13.91 6.67
N ARG A 76 0.12 15.23 6.76
CA ARG A 76 -0.76 16.11 7.54
C ARG A 76 -2.22 15.89 7.15
N GLY A 77 -3.10 15.68 8.13
CA GLY A 77 -4.54 15.50 7.93
C GLY A 77 -4.99 14.07 7.61
N LEU A 78 -4.07 13.12 7.40
CA LEU A 78 -4.44 11.72 7.17
C LEU A 78 -5.16 11.12 8.39
N VAL A 79 -4.63 11.30 9.60
CA VAL A 79 -5.25 10.79 10.84
C VAL A 79 -6.67 11.30 11.00
N ALA A 80 -6.91 12.60 10.83
CA ALA A 80 -8.25 13.18 10.91
C ALA A 80 -9.21 12.62 9.83
N SER A 81 -8.68 12.28 8.65
CA SER A 81 -9.48 11.67 7.58
C SER A 81 -9.83 10.21 7.89
N LEU A 82 -8.88 9.44 8.41
CA LEU A 82 -9.12 8.07 8.87
C LEU A 82 -10.10 8.05 10.06
N GLN A 83 -10.00 8.98 11.00
CA GLN A 83 -10.93 9.10 12.12
C GLN A 83 -12.38 9.32 11.65
N ARG A 84 -12.61 10.23 10.69
CA ARG A 84 -13.94 10.42 10.09
C ARG A 84 -14.45 9.17 9.37
N LEU A 85 -13.57 8.44 8.69
CA LEU A 85 -13.97 7.18 8.06
C LEU A 85 -14.35 6.10 9.09
N ARG A 86 -13.68 6.04 10.25
CA ARG A 86 -13.97 5.07 11.32
C ARG A 86 -15.39 5.20 11.87
N GLU A 87 -16.00 6.39 11.79
CA GLU A 87 -17.38 6.61 12.23
C GLU A 87 -18.40 5.83 11.38
N ARG A 88 -18.01 5.42 10.17
CA ARG A 88 -18.90 4.82 9.16
C ARG A 88 -18.44 3.46 8.65
N PHE A 89 -17.14 3.20 8.69
CA PHE A 89 -16.53 2.01 8.10
C PHE A 89 -15.62 1.30 9.09
N HIS A 90 -15.57 -0.02 8.97
CA HIS A 90 -14.48 -0.79 9.57
C HIS A 90 -13.19 -0.54 8.79
N LEU A 91 -12.17 -0.06 9.49
CA LEU A 91 -10.84 0.15 8.92
C LEU A 91 -9.90 -0.99 9.34
N ALA A 92 -9.08 -1.45 8.41
CA ALA A 92 -8.07 -2.48 8.62
C ALA A 92 -6.81 -2.18 7.80
N VAL A 93 -5.70 -2.82 8.13
CA VAL A 93 -4.45 -2.78 7.35
C VAL A 93 -4.16 -4.17 6.81
N LEU A 94 -3.77 -4.28 5.54
CA LEU A 94 -3.20 -5.50 4.97
C LEU A 94 -1.89 -5.15 4.27
N THR A 95 -0.77 -5.66 4.80
CA THR A 95 0.57 -5.29 4.30
C THR A 95 1.51 -6.50 4.21
N ASN A 96 2.40 -6.46 3.23
CA ASN A 96 3.43 -7.49 3.04
C ASN A 96 4.65 -7.20 3.92
N GLY A 97 5.41 -8.23 4.28
CA GLY A 97 6.63 -8.12 5.09
C GLY A 97 6.53 -8.75 6.47
N GLY A 98 7.55 -8.52 7.29
CA GLY A 98 7.69 -9.13 8.61
C GLY A 98 6.83 -8.47 9.68
N THR A 99 6.26 -9.28 10.56
CA THR A 99 5.37 -8.87 11.67
C THR A 99 6.03 -7.83 12.57
N GLU A 100 7.24 -8.09 13.09
CA GLU A 100 7.95 -7.11 13.94
C GLU A 100 8.17 -5.78 13.20
N THR A 101 8.50 -5.82 11.90
CA THR A 101 8.78 -4.63 11.09
C THR A 101 7.54 -3.76 10.92
N GLN A 102 6.42 -4.36 10.50
CA GLN A 102 5.21 -3.60 10.21
C GLN A 102 4.55 -3.08 11.49
N HIS A 103 4.55 -3.86 12.58
CA HIS A 103 4.09 -3.37 13.87
C HIS A 103 4.99 -2.28 14.48
N ALA A 104 6.30 -2.26 14.20
CA ALA A 104 7.16 -1.17 14.63
C ALA A 104 6.78 0.15 13.96
N LYS A 105 6.54 0.14 12.63
CA LYS A 105 6.10 1.32 11.89
C LYS A 105 4.73 1.82 12.35
N LEU A 106 3.75 0.92 12.51
CA LEU A 106 2.41 1.28 12.97
C LEU A 106 2.42 1.96 14.34
N ARG A 107 3.19 1.41 15.30
CA ARG A 107 3.36 2.01 16.63
C ARG A 107 4.06 3.37 16.56
N PHE A 108 5.14 3.48 15.79
CA PHE A 108 5.87 4.73 15.65
C PHE A 108 4.99 5.85 15.06
N LEU A 109 4.14 5.51 14.08
CA LEU A 109 3.19 6.44 13.46
C LEU A 109 1.91 6.65 14.29
N ALA A 110 1.80 6.05 15.48
CA ALA A 110 0.59 6.07 16.33
C ALA A 110 -0.69 5.59 15.61
N LEU A 111 -0.53 4.73 14.59
CA LEU A 111 -1.64 4.18 13.82
C LEU A 111 -2.37 3.04 14.55
N ASP A 112 -1.80 2.52 15.63
CA ASP A 112 -2.45 1.61 16.58
C ASP A 112 -3.64 2.25 17.32
N GLN A 113 -3.70 3.59 17.37
CA GLN A 113 -4.90 4.33 17.82
C GLN A 113 -5.99 4.38 16.74
N VAL A 114 -5.61 4.17 15.47
CA VAL A 114 -6.49 4.26 14.30
C VAL A 114 -6.90 2.89 13.76
N PHE A 115 -6.14 1.83 14.02
CA PHE A 115 -6.49 0.47 13.63
C PHE A 115 -6.38 -0.43 14.86
N SER A 116 -7.48 -1.11 15.20
CA SER A 116 -7.46 -2.09 16.27
C SER A 116 -6.49 -3.23 15.93
N ALA A 117 -5.84 -3.81 16.94
CA ALA A 117 -4.78 -4.81 16.73
C ALA A 117 -5.26 -6.07 15.97
N ASP A 118 -6.52 -6.47 16.17
CA ASP A 118 -7.20 -7.56 15.46
C ASP A 118 -7.50 -7.25 13.98
N ARG A 119 -7.29 -6.00 13.55
CA ARG A 119 -7.52 -5.51 12.18
C ARG A 119 -6.23 -5.12 11.46
N ILE A 120 -5.09 -5.56 11.99
CA ILE A 120 -3.78 -5.39 11.37
C ILE A 120 -3.33 -6.75 10.85
N PHE A 121 -3.33 -6.90 9.53
CA PHE A 121 -3.00 -8.14 8.83
C PHE A 121 -1.64 -8.01 8.15
N VAL A 122 -0.62 -8.60 8.76
CA VAL A 122 0.73 -8.65 8.19
C VAL A 122 0.94 -10.00 7.51
N SER A 123 1.47 -10.02 6.29
CA SER A 123 1.63 -11.25 5.49
C SER A 123 2.34 -12.39 6.24
N GLN A 124 3.41 -12.10 6.98
CA GLN A 124 4.11 -13.10 7.80
C GLN A 124 3.21 -13.70 8.88
N GLN A 125 2.36 -12.89 9.51
CA GLN A 125 1.44 -13.33 10.56
C GLN A 125 0.28 -14.17 10.00
N ILE A 126 -0.26 -13.79 8.83
CA ILE A 126 -1.42 -14.48 8.24
C ILE A 126 -1.02 -15.66 7.33
N GLY A 127 0.28 -15.81 7.02
CA GLY A 127 0.83 -16.91 6.24
C GLY A 127 0.76 -16.74 4.71
N PHE A 128 0.17 -15.64 4.22
CA PHE A 128 0.01 -15.35 2.80
C PHE A 128 0.35 -13.88 2.51
N SER A 129 1.09 -13.65 1.43
CA SER A 129 1.44 -12.32 0.94
C SER A 129 0.62 -11.95 -0.29
N LYS A 130 0.24 -10.68 -0.42
CA LYS A 130 -0.22 -10.13 -1.69
C LYS A 130 0.84 -10.39 -2.79
N PRO A 131 0.49 -10.80 -4.03
CA PRO A 131 -0.83 -10.81 -4.66
C PRO A 131 -1.65 -12.10 -4.43
N ASP A 132 -1.23 -13.00 -3.53
CA ASP A 132 -1.96 -14.25 -3.30
C ASP A 132 -3.39 -13.94 -2.82
N ARG A 133 -4.37 -14.47 -3.55
CA ARG A 133 -5.80 -14.32 -3.24
C ARG A 133 -6.11 -14.72 -1.79
N ARG A 134 -5.40 -15.72 -1.25
CA ARG A 134 -5.58 -16.20 0.13
C ARG A 134 -5.30 -15.12 1.18
N ALA A 135 -4.44 -14.14 0.88
CA ALA A 135 -4.23 -13.01 1.78
C ALA A 135 -5.51 -12.17 1.92
N PHE A 136 -6.17 -11.86 0.81
CA PHE A 136 -7.43 -11.12 0.79
C PHE A 136 -8.58 -11.94 1.39
N ASP A 137 -8.73 -13.22 1.01
CA ASP A 137 -9.77 -14.08 1.55
C ASP A 137 -9.65 -14.23 3.08
N ARG A 138 -8.43 -14.31 3.61
CA ARG A 138 -8.17 -14.37 5.05
C ARG A 138 -8.60 -13.09 5.78
N VAL A 139 -8.36 -11.92 5.18
CA VAL A 139 -8.79 -10.63 5.74
C VAL A 139 -10.31 -10.50 5.69
N ALA A 140 -10.94 -10.81 4.54
CA ALA A 140 -12.39 -10.75 4.39
C ALA A 140 -13.11 -11.65 5.43
N ALA A 141 -12.62 -12.87 5.61
CA ALA A 141 -13.15 -13.80 6.61
C ALA A 141 -12.95 -13.30 8.05
N ALA A 142 -11.79 -12.73 8.38
CA ALA A 142 -11.52 -12.19 9.71
C ALA A 142 -12.37 -10.95 10.03
N LEU A 143 -12.73 -10.16 9.01
CA LEU A 143 -13.61 -8.99 9.13
C LEU A 143 -15.10 -9.34 9.00
N ASP A 144 -15.46 -10.61 8.80
CA ASP A 144 -16.81 -11.07 8.50
C ASP A 144 -17.50 -10.22 7.41
N THR A 145 -16.75 -9.88 6.37
CA THR A 145 -17.20 -8.97 5.30
C THR A 145 -17.11 -9.66 3.95
N PRO A 146 -18.19 -9.68 3.14
CA PRO A 146 -18.14 -10.19 1.78
C PRO A 146 -17.09 -9.46 0.93
N ALA A 147 -16.40 -10.19 0.06
CA ALA A 147 -15.34 -9.65 -0.81
C ALA A 147 -15.79 -8.38 -1.58
N HIS A 148 -17.00 -8.39 -2.15
CA HIS A 148 -17.55 -7.27 -2.93
C HIS A 148 -17.89 -6.03 -2.09
N GLN A 149 -17.85 -6.12 -0.75
CA GLN A 149 -18.00 -4.98 0.17
C GLN A 149 -16.65 -4.51 0.73
N CYS A 150 -15.55 -5.18 0.36
CA CYS A 150 -14.22 -4.78 0.75
C CYS A 150 -13.65 -3.80 -0.29
N LEU A 151 -13.26 -2.61 0.18
CA LEU A 151 -12.50 -1.63 -0.60
C LEU A 151 -11.06 -1.59 -0.12
N TYR A 152 -10.13 -1.82 -1.05
CA TYR A 152 -8.70 -1.80 -0.83
C TYR A 152 -8.05 -0.50 -1.32
N PHE A 153 -7.12 0.06 -0.56
CA PHE A 153 -6.27 1.19 -0.97
C PHE A 153 -4.80 0.75 -0.96
N GLY A 154 -4.10 0.88 -2.08
CA GLY A 154 -2.68 0.54 -2.17
C GLY A 154 -1.97 1.18 -3.36
N ASP A 155 -0.64 1.17 -3.34
CA ASP A 155 0.19 1.84 -4.34
C ASP A 155 0.64 0.93 -5.49
N ARG A 156 0.72 -0.39 -5.29
CA ARG A 156 1.25 -1.28 -6.34
C ARG A 156 0.14 -1.89 -7.17
N VAL A 157 0.14 -1.59 -8.46
CA VAL A 157 -0.87 -2.11 -9.41
C VAL A 157 -0.99 -3.64 -9.34
N ASP A 158 0.14 -4.36 -9.42
CA ASP A 158 0.10 -5.84 -9.49
C ASP A 158 -0.26 -6.49 -8.15
N THR A 159 0.42 -6.07 -7.07
CA THR A 159 0.27 -6.71 -5.76
C THR A 159 -0.95 -6.25 -5.00
N ASP A 160 -1.40 -5.02 -5.22
CA ASP A 160 -2.55 -4.46 -4.51
C ASP A 160 -3.79 -4.45 -5.41
N ILE A 161 -3.76 -3.69 -6.50
CA ILE A 161 -4.97 -3.33 -7.24
C ILE A 161 -5.52 -4.51 -8.04
N THR A 162 -4.70 -5.09 -8.91
CA THR A 162 -5.07 -6.26 -9.69
C THR A 162 -5.38 -7.45 -8.79
N ALA A 163 -4.61 -7.65 -7.71
CA ALA A 163 -4.82 -8.74 -6.79
C ALA A 163 -6.14 -8.62 -6.00
N ALA A 164 -6.44 -7.43 -5.46
CA ALA A 164 -7.71 -7.16 -4.79
C ALA A 164 -8.90 -7.36 -5.72
N ARG A 165 -8.84 -6.80 -6.94
CA ARG A 165 -9.89 -6.99 -7.96
C ARG A 165 -10.09 -8.47 -8.31
N LYS A 166 -9.01 -9.23 -8.49
CA LYS A 166 -9.07 -10.70 -8.70
C LYS A 166 -9.60 -11.46 -7.49
N ALA A 167 -9.45 -10.94 -6.28
CA ALA A 167 -10.06 -11.47 -5.07
C ALA A 167 -11.57 -11.14 -4.96
N GLY A 168 -12.10 -10.31 -5.86
CA GLY A 168 -13.50 -9.85 -5.84
C GLY A 168 -13.72 -8.61 -4.96
N TRP A 169 -12.64 -7.91 -4.59
CA TRP A 169 -12.68 -6.66 -3.84
C TRP A 169 -12.72 -5.47 -4.80
N MET A 170 -13.23 -4.34 -4.31
CA MET A 170 -13.01 -3.04 -4.94
C MET A 170 -11.59 -2.57 -4.63
N ALA A 171 -10.99 -1.75 -5.49
CA ALA A 171 -9.63 -1.27 -5.29
C ALA A 171 -9.41 0.16 -5.82
N CYS A 172 -8.80 0.99 -4.99
CA CYS A 172 -8.33 2.33 -5.31
C CYS A 172 -6.81 2.36 -5.35
N HIS A 173 -6.26 2.78 -6.49
CA HIS A 173 -4.83 2.99 -6.65
C HIS A 173 -4.41 4.32 -6.00
N VAL A 174 -3.49 4.25 -5.04
CA VAL A 174 -2.95 5.38 -4.31
C VAL A 174 -1.57 5.72 -4.88
N ARG A 175 -1.44 6.86 -5.56
CA ARG A 175 -0.14 7.24 -6.16
C ARG A 175 0.87 7.75 -5.12
N CYS A 176 0.36 8.35 -4.05
CA CYS A 176 1.13 8.81 -2.90
C CYS A 176 0.20 9.05 -1.70
N PRO A 177 0.73 9.20 -0.48
CA PRO A 177 -0.09 9.45 0.70
C PRO A 177 -0.98 10.71 0.62
N ALA A 178 -0.59 11.73 -0.16
CA ALA A 178 -1.43 12.90 -0.39
C ALA A 178 -2.66 12.58 -1.27
N ASP A 179 -2.49 11.71 -2.27
CA ASP A 179 -3.57 11.21 -3.14
C ASP A 179 -4.61 10.43 -2.32
N LEU A 180 -4.15 9.63 -1.34
CA LEU A 180 -5.04 8.89 -0.44
C LEU A 180 -6.00 9.84 0.29
N ILE A 181 -5.53 10.98 0.80
CA ILE A 181 -6.37 11.94 1.52
C ILE A 181 -7.50 12.45 0.62
N VAL A 182 -7.19 12.79 -0.63
CA VAL A 182 -8.20 13.25 -1.60
C VAL A 182 -9.24 12.16 -1.84
N GLN A 183 -8.78 10.92 -2.08
CA GLN A 183 -9.65 9.77 -2.33
C GLN A 183 -10.57 9.50 -1.15
N VAL A 184 -10.04 9.38 0.08
CA VAL A 184 -10.88 9.11 1.25
C VAL A 184 -11.85 10.24 1.56
N ASN A 185 -11.49 11.48 1.25
CA ASN A 185 -12.37 12.64 1.43
C ASN A 185 -13.50 12.70 0.40
N SER A 186 -13.28 12.16 -0.80
CA SER A 186 -14.32 12.04 -1.82
C SER A 186 -15.35 10.94 -1.54
N LEU A 187 -15.08 10.03 -0.58
CA LEU A 187 -16.03 9.03 -0.11
C LEU A 187 -17.08 9.72 0.79
N GLY A 188 -17.96 10.49 0.14
CA GLY A 188 -19.01 11.26 0.78
C GLY A 188 -19.99 10.41 1.60
N PRO A 189 -21.00 11.04 2.21
CA PRO A 189 -22.01 10.35 3.03
C PRO A 189 -22.76 9.22 2.31
N ASN A 190 -22.76 9.24 0.97
CA ASN A 190 -23.53 8.31 0.13
C ASN A 190 -22.67 7.23 -0.56
N PHE A 191 -21.43 6.96 -0.12
CA PHE A 191 -20.66 5.84 -0.68
C PHE A 191 -21.37 4.51 -0.41
N ASP A 192 -21.93 3.92 -1.47
CA ASP A 192 -22.80 2.74 -1.49
C ASP A 192 -22.07 1.46 -1.92
N GLY A 193 -20.74 1.50 -2.02
CA GLY A 193 -19.94 0.35 -2.45
C GLY A 193 -19.85 0.19 -3.97
N VAL A 194 -20.19 1.21 -4.76
CA VAL A 194 -19.85 1.26 -6.19
C VAL A 194 -18.42 1.76 -6.36
N ASP A 195 -17.64 1.14 -7.27
CA ASP A 195 -16.23 1.46 -7.49
C ASP A 195 -16.05 2.97 -7.72
N PRO A 196 -15.47 3.73 -6.77
CA PRO A 196 -15.45 5.18 -6.85
C PRO A 196 -14.53 5.67 -7.98
N ILE A 197 -13.72 4.76 -8.53
CA ILE A 197 -12.81 5.04 -9.64
C ILE A 197 -13.12 4.02 -10.75
N LYS A 198 -14.21 4.25 -11.48
CA LYS A 198 -14.26 3.75 -12.87
C LYS A 198 -13.08 4.37 -13.59
N ASP A 199 -12.09 3.55 -13.91
CA ASP A 199 -10.94 3.90 -14.75
C ASP A 199 -11.42 4.77 -15.91
N SER A 200 -10.95 6.02 -15.98
CA SER A 200 -11.27 6.98 -17.04
C SER A 200 -10.62 6.61 -18.38
N ASN A 201 -10.41 5.32 -18.65
CA ASN A 201 -9.78 4.77 -19.86
C ASN A 201 -10.61 3.64 -20.49
N ALA A 202 -11.95 3.75 -20.44
CA ALA A 202 -12.86 2.89 -21.19
C ALA A 202 -13.71 3.69 -22.20
N GLU A 203 -13.06 4.52 -23.02
CA GLU A 203 -13.63 4.92 -24.31
C GLU A 203 -12.83 4.24 -25.42
N GLY A 204 -13.44 3.27 -26.09
CA GLY A 204 -12.78 2.59 -27.20
C GLY A 204 -13.29 1.21 -27.61
N SER A 205 -14.53 0.82 -27.32
CA SER A 205 -15.14 -0.31 -28.03
C SER A 205 -16.65 -0.17 -28.12
N LEU A 206 -17.11 0.61 -29.10
CA LEU A 206 -18.44 0.42 -29.66
C LEU A 206 -18.28 -0.17 -31.05
N SER A 207 -18.47 -1.47 -31.09
CA SER A 207 -18.85 -2.23 -32.28
C SER A 207 -20.04 -1.57 -32.96
N ARG A 208 -19.86 -1.13 -34.21
CA ARG A 208 -20.98 -0.97 -35.15
C ARG A 208 -20.96 -2.16 -36.10
N SER A 209 -21.87 -3.10 -35.85
CA SER A 209 -22.39 -4.02 -36.85
C SER A 209 -23.76 -3.51 -37.32
N THR A 210 -24.12 -3.91 -38.54
CA THR A 210 -25.29 -3.57 -39.38
C THR A 210 -25.06 -2.30 -40.22
N GLU A 211 -25.28 -2.28 -41.54
CA GLU A 211 -26.13 -3.12 -42.39
C GLU A 211 -25.67 -2.95 -43.85
N GLY A 212 -25.70 -4.04 -44.63
CA GLY A 212 -25.56 -3.99 -46.07
C GLY A 212 -26.86 -3.55 -46.72
N VAL A 213 -26.79 -2.62 -47.67
CA VAL A 213 -27.83 -2.37 -48.66
C VAL A 213 -27.14 -2.13 -50.01
N ALA A 214 -27.41 -3.02 -50.96
CA ALA A 214 -26.98 -2.92 -52.34
C ALA A 214 -27.76 -1.80 -53.06
N HIS A 215 -27.05 -1.01 -53.87
CA HIS A 215 -27.62 -0.03 -54.80
C HIS A 215 -28.11 -0.68 -56.10
N PRO A 216 -29.16 -0.16 -56.75
CA PRO A 216 -29.52 -0.55 -58.10
C PRO A 216 -28.94 0.42 -59.14
N CYS A 217 -28.30 -0.14 -60.18
CA CYS A 217 -28.39 0.25 -61.60
C CYS A 217 -27.66 -0.80 -62.44
#